data_AF-A0A2E6VHE4-F1
#
_entry.id   AF-A0A2E6VHE4-F1
#
_cell.length_a   1.000
_cell.length_b   1.000
_cell.length_c   1.000
_cell.angle_alpha   90.00
_cell.angle_beta   90.00
_cell.angle_gamma   90.00
#
_symmetry.space_group_name_H-M   'P 1'
#
loop_
_entity.id
_entity.type
_entity.pdbx_description
1 polymer ?
#
loop_
_entity_poly.entity_id
_entity_poly.type
_entity_poly.pdbx_seq_one_letter_code
_entity_poly.pdbx_strand_id
1 'polypeptide(L)'
;MNMLEIIQLLSVFFGTLIAAPLIVSKKAKKRLFGLCAVIAGSLFAIIVQVYLGLYYFVFANAFWLLNACNGIKKIIKTERKKTSDF
;
A
#
# COMPACT_ATOMS: atom_id res chain seq x y z
N MET A 1 11.33 17.26 -16.20
CA MET A 1 10.92 16.39 -15.08
C MET A 1 12.16 15.79 -14.46
N ASN A 2 12.34 16.02 -13.16
CA ASN A 2 13.46 15.49 -12.40
C ASN A 2 13.18 14.03 -12.00
N MET A 3 14.23 13.22 -11.81
CA MET A 3 14.10 11.78 -11.50
C MET A 3 13.20 11.51 -10.28
N LEU A 4 13.24 12.40 -9.29
CA LEU A 4 12.41 12.32 -8.07
C LEU A 4 10.92 12.50 -8.35
N GLU A 5 10.56 13.36 -9.31
CA GLU A 5 9.16 13.61 -9.70
C GLU A 5 8.56 12.38 -10.38
N ILE A 6 9.37 11.66 -11.18
CA ILE A 6 8.97 10.40 -11.82
C ILE A 6 8.68 9.34 -10.75
N ILE A 7 9.54 9.22 -9.74
CA ILE A 7 9.34 8.28 -8.62
C ILE A 7 8.12 8.66 -7.77
N GLN A 8 7.87 9.96 -7.55
CA GLN A 8 6.64 10.43 -6.90
C GLN A 8 5.39 10.10 -7.71
N LEU A 9 5.42 10.29 -9.03
CA LEU A 9 4.30 9.94 -9.90
C LEU A 9 4.01 8.43 -9.84
N LEU A 10 5.05 7.60 -9.90
CA LEU A 10 4.94 6.14 -9.71
C LEU A 10 4.37 5.80 -8.34
N SER A 11 4.83 6.46 -7.28
CA SER A 11 4.31 6.27 -5.92
C SER A 11 2.81 6.54 -5.85
N VAL A 12 2.32 7.63 -6.45
CA VAL A 12 0.89 7.98 -6.48
C VAL A 12 0.09 7.00 -7.34
N PHE A 13 0.65 6.59 -8.47
CA PHE A 13 0.01 5.63 -9.37
C PHE A 13 -0.22 4.28 -8.69
N PHE A 14 0.81 3.70 -8.06
CA PHE A 14 0.67 2.44 -7.34
C PHE A 14 -0.07 2.59 -6.01
N GLY A 15 0.28 3.62 -5.23
CA GLY A 15 -0.23 3.85 -3.88
C GLY A 15 -1.68 4.32 -3.81
N THR A 16 -2.20 4.93 -4.88
CA THR A 16 -3.54 5.52 -4.89
C THR A 16 -4.36 5.03 -6.07
N LEU A 17 -3.89 5.22 -7.31
CA LEU A 17 -4.72 4.97 -8.50
C LEU A 17 -5.05 3.49 -8.68
N ILE A 18 -4.06 2.61 -8.50
CA ILE A 18 -4.26 1.16 -8.55
C ILE A 18 -4.79 0.65 -7.22
N ALA A 19 -4.20 1.09 -6.10
CA ALA A 19 -4.56 0.61 -4.78
C ALA A 19 -6.04 0.84 -4.42
N ALA A 20 -6.58 2.04 -4.65
CA ALA A 20 -7.94 2.40 -4.24
C ALA A 20 -9.04 1.50 -4.84
N PRO A 21 -9.14 1.34 -6.18
CA PRO A 21 -10.17 0.47 -6.77
C PRO A 21 -9.97 -1.01 -6.39
N LEU A 22 -8.73 -1.45 -6.16
CA LEU A 22 -8.44 -2.83 -5.77
C LEU A 22 -8.82 -3.12 -4.31
N ILE A 23 -8.59 -2.17 -3.40
CA ILE A 23 -8.96 -2.30 -1.98
C ILE A 23 -10.47 -2.35 -1.78
N VAL A 24 -11.23 -1.56 -2.56
CA VAL A 24 -12.70 -1.49 -2.48
C VAL A 24 -13.37 -2.74 -3.08
N SER A 25 -12.61 -3.61 -3.75
CA SER A 25 -13.16 -4.82 -4.37
C SER A 25 -13.70 -5.82 -3.33
N LYS A 26 -14.87 -6.40 -3.61
CA LYS A 26 -15.50 -7.46 -2.78
C LYS A 26 -14.68 -8.76 -2.72
N LYS A 27 -13.75 -8.98 -3.64
CA LYS A 27 -12.92 -10.19 -3.69
C LYS A 27 -11.69 -10.04 -2.79
N ALA A 28 -11.52 -10.95 -1.82
CA ALA A 28 -10.38 -10.95 -0.89
C ALA A 28 -9.01 -10.92 -1.60
N LYS A 29 -8.85 -11.69 -2.69
CA LYS A 29 -7.63 -11.69 -3.51
C LYS A 29 -7.33 -10.32 -4.15
N LYS A 30 -8.35 -9.62 -4.66
CA LYS A 30 -8.18 -8.28 -5.24
C LYS A 30 -7.83 -7.24 -4.18
N ARG A 31 -8.46 -7.33 -3.00
CA ARG A 31 -8.15 -6.48 -1.85
C ARG A 31 -6.72 -6.67 -1.35
N LEU A 32 -6.23 -7.91 -1.33
CA LEU A 32 -4.84 -8.22 -0.96
C LEU A 32 -3.84 -7.60 -1.96
N PHE A 33 -4.13 -7.70 -3.26
CA PHE A 33 -3.29 -7.07 -4.30
C PHE A 33 -3.32 -5.53 -4.20
N GLY A 34 -4.46 -4.95 -3.84
CA GLY A 34 -4.57 -3.52 -3.55
C GLY A 34 -3.72 -3.08 -2.35
N LEU A 35 -3.69 -3.87 -1.28
CA LEU A 35 -2.82 -3.59 -0.12
C LEU A 35 -1.33 -3.76 -0.47
N CYS A 36 -0.96 -4.71 -1.32
CA CYS A 36 0.40 -4.81 -1.84
C CYS A 36 0.79 -3.58 -2.68
N ALA A 37 -0.14 -3.05 -3.49
CA ALA A 37 0.07 -1.82 -4.26
C ALA A 37 0.26 -0.60 -3.35
N VAL A 38 -0.49 -0.49 -2.23
CA VAL A 38 -0.25 0.52 -1.18
C VAL A 38 1.17 0.41 -0.63
N ILE A 39 1.63 -0.80 -0.27
CA ILE A 39 2.99 -0.98 0.29
C ILE A 39 4.05 -0.51 -0.72
N ALA A 40 3.94 -0.92 -1.98
CA ALA A 40 4.86 -0.50 -3.03
C ALA A 40 4.85 1.03 -3.20
N GLY A 41 3.67 1.64 -3.28
CA GLY A 41 3.50 3.09 -3.41
C GLY A 41 4.07 3.87 -2.22
N SER A 42 3.81 3.41 -0.98
CA SER A 42 4.30 4.04 0.25
C SER A 42 5.82 3.93 0.39
N LEU A 43 6.44 2.82 -0.03
CA LEU A 43 7.91 2.69 -0.02
C LEU A 43 8.59 3.70 -0.95
N PHE A 44 8.08 3.85 -2.18
CA PHE A 44 8.59 4.87 -3.11
C PHE A 44 8.38 6.29 -2.57
N ALA A 45 7.23 6.57 -1.96
CA ALA A 45 6.95 7.87 -1.35
C ALA A 45 7.93 8.17 -0.20
N ILE A 46 8.19 7.21 0.68
CA ILE A 46 9.12 7.37 1.81
C ILE A 46 10.51 7.73 1.32
N ILE A 47 11.03 7.02 0.31
CA ILE A 47 12.38 7.28 -0.23
C ILE A 47 12.50 8.73 -0.73
N VAL A 48 11.52 9.20 -1.51
CA VAL A 48 11.55 10.57 -2.05
C VAL A 48 11.33 11.61 -0.96
N GLN A 49 10.45 11.35 0.00
CA GLN A 49 10.16 12.30 1.08
C GLN A 49 11.31 12.42 2.08
N VAL A 50 12.05 11.33 2.35
CA VAL A 50 13.30 11.39 3.13
C VAL A 50 14.33 12.26 2.41
N TYR A 51 14.49 12.07 1.09
CA TYR A 51 15.41 12.88 0.28
C TYR A 51 15.06 14.38 0.30
N LEU A 52 13.76 14.71 0.32
CA LEU A 52 13.26 16.09 0.38
C LEU A 52 13.20 16.66 1.81
N GLY A 53 13.56 15.91 2.85
CA GLY A 53 13.47 16.33 4.25
C GLY A 53 12.04 16.46 4.79
N LEU A 54 11.06 15.85 4.12
CA LEU A 54 9.63 15.94 4.42
C LEU A 54 9.18 14.88 5.44
N TYR A 55 9.71 14.94 6.65
CA TYR A 55 9.53 13.89 7.65
C TYR A 55 8.05 13.64 8.06
N TYR A 56 7.20 14.67 8.11
CA TYR A 56 5.76 14.48 8.38
C TYR A 56 5.09 13.53 7.37
N PHE A 57 5.44 13.65 6.09
CA PHE A 57 4.91 12.77 5.04
C PHE A 57 5.51 11.36 5.13
N VAL A 58 6.76 11.23 5.58
CA VAL A 58 7.40 9.93 5.83
C VAL A 58 6.61 9.15 6.89
N PHE A 59 6.25 9.80 8.00
CA PHE A 59 5.43 9.17 9.03
C PHE A 59 4.03 8.78 8.53
N ALA A 60 3.39 9.63 7.72
CA ALA A 60 2.10 9.32 7.11
C ALA A 60 2.17 8.08 6.20
N ASN A 61 3.22 7.98 5.38
CA ASN A 61 3.41 6.81 4.50
C ASN A 61 3.83 5.56 5.28
N ALA A 62 4.58 5.69 6.37
CA ALA A 62 4.89 4.58 7.27
C ALA A 62 3.62 4.04 7.95
N PHE A 63 2.70 4.92 8.36
CA PHE A 63 1.41 4.50 8.91
C PHE A 63 0.58 3.71 7.89
N TRP A 64 0.51 4.19 6.64
CA TRP A 64 -0.17 3.47 5.56
C TRP A 64 0.47 2.11 5.26
N LEU A 65 1.80 2.01 5.33
CA LEU A 65 2.52 0.74 5.16
C LEU A 65 2.19 -0.26 6.28
N LEU A 66 2.16 0.18 7.54
CA LEU A 66 1.76 -0.65 8.68
C LEU A 66 0.29 -1.09 8.56
N ASN A 67 -0.61 -0.18 8.17
CA ASN A 67 -2.02 -0.50 7.97
C ASN A 67 -2.22 -1.53 6.85
N ALA A 68 -1.47 -1.40 5.75
CA ALA A 68 -1.51 -2.37 4.66
C ALA A 68 -1.04 -3.76 5.11
N CYS A 69 0.07 -3.84 5.84
CA CYS A 69 0.56 -5.09 6.43
C CYS A 69 -0.46 -5.74 7.38
N ASN A 70 -1.09 -4.95 8.25
CA ASN A 70 -2.13 -5.43 9.16
C ASN A 70 -3.38 -5.89 8.40
N GLY A 71 -3.77 -5.17 7.35
CA GLY A 71 -4.85 -5.56 6.44
C GLY A 71 -4.58 -6.90 5.77
N ILE A 72 -3.37 -7.13 5.27
CA ILE A 72 -2.95 -8.40 4.66
C ILE A 72 -3.01 -9.54 5.69
N LYS A 73 -2.44 -9.33 6.88
CA LYS A 73 -2.51 -10.32 7.98
C LYS A 73 -3.95 -10.69 8.33
N LYS A 74 -4.86 -9.72 8.40
CA LYS A 74 -6.27 -9.95 8.69
C LYS A 74 -6.96 -10.76 7.59
N ILE A 75 -6.71 -10.44 6.31
CA ILE A 75 -7.27 -11.19 5.18
C ILE A 75 -6.76 -12.64 5.17
N ILE A 76 -5.45 -12.86 5.34
CA ILE A 76 -4.86 -14.20 5.39
C ILE A 76 -5.47 -15.02 6.54
N LYS A 77 -5.64 -14.41 7.72
CA LYS A 77 -6.25 -15.09 8.88
C LYS A 77 -7.70 -15.49 8.63
N THR A 78 -8.48 -14.63 7.98
CA THR A 78 -9.88 -14.93 7.61
C THR A 78 -9.96 -16.05 6.57
N GLU A 79 -9.11 -16.02 5.54
CA GLU A 79 -9.08 -17.08 4.52
C GLU A 79 -8.66 -18.43 5.11
N ARG A 80 -7.66 -18.47 6.02
CA ARG A 80 -7.28 -19.72 6.70
C ARG A 80 -8.41 -20.32 7.54
N LYS A 81 -9.13 -19.49 8.30
CA LYS A 81 -10.29 -19.96 9.09
C LYS A 81 -11.38 -20.54 8.22
N LYS A 82 -11.63 -19.92 7.05
CA LYS A 82 -12.62 -20.40 6.11
C LYS A 82 -12.28 -21.78 5.51
N THR A 83 -10.99 -22.13 5.43
CA THR A 83 -10.54 -23.45 4.97
C THR A 83 -10.59 -24.52 6.07
N SER A 84 -10.56 -24.15 7.36
CA SER A 84 -10.62 -25.12 8.47
C SER A 84 -12.03 -25.51 8.91
N ASP A 85 -13.06 -24.80 8.45
CA ASP A 85 -14.48 -25.07 8.74
C ASP A 85 -15.17 -25.95 7.67
N PHE A 86 -14.40 -26.49 6.71
CA PHE A 86 -14.84 -27.51 5.73
C PHE A 86 -14.10 -28.82 5.99
#